data_AF-A0A2G5DU77-F1
#
_entry.id   AF-A0A2G5DU77-F1
#
_cell.length_a   1.000
_cell.length_b   1.000
_cell.length_c   1.000
_cell.angle_alpha   90.00
_cell.angle_beta   90.00
_cell.angle_gamma   90.00
#
_symmetry.space_group_name_H-M   'P 1'
#
loop_
_entity.id
_entity.type
_entity.pdbx_description
1 polymer ?
#
loop_
_entity_poly.entity_id
_entity_poly.type
_entity_poly.pdbx_seq_one_letter_code
_entity_poly.pdbx_strand_id
1 'polypeptide(L)'
;MQNDCSTSVPSTPVRIRHRKRSNEVPNEASKVNGNHLLLNDQNKYKSMLIRTYSTVWMIGGFAFTIYMGHLYIWAMVVVIQIFMAKELFNLLRKAHEDRQLPWFRLLNWHFFFTAVLFVYGRILSQQLVNTVTSDHVLYKLVSGLIKYQMVICYFLYIAGFMWFILTLKKKMYKYQFGQYAWTHMILIVVFTQSSFTVANIFEGIFWFLLPASLIVINDIAAYIFGFFFGKTPLIKLSPKKTWEGFIGASFATIISAFLLANIMGHFQWLTCPRKDLSTGWLYCDPDPMFKPEYYSLPGWVSGSMR
;
A
#
# COMPACT_ATOMS: atom_id res chain seq x y z
N MET A 1 -40.56 -49.77 25.66
CA MET A 1 -39.83 -51.04 25.86
C MET A 1 -39.07 -51.28 24.56
N GLN A 2 -37.74 -51.15 24.57
CA GLN A 2 -36.75 -52.21 24.86
C GLN A 2 -36.69 -53.24 23.71
N ASN A 3 -35.63 -53.24 22.89
CA ASN A 3 -34.33 -53.95 23.07
C ASN A 3 -34.46 -55.43 22.62
N ASP A 4 -33.52 -56.09 21.91
CA ASP A 4 -32.16 -55.71 21.46
C ASP A 4 -31.69 -56.57 20.24
N CYS A 5 -30.63 -56.12 19.54
CA CYS A 5 -29.77 -56.89 18.59
C CYS A 5 -30.43 -57.46 17.31
N SER A 6 -29.73 -57.70 16.18
CA SER A 6 -28.37 -57.43 15.64
C SER A 6 -28.38 -57.80 14.12
N THR A 7 -27.42 -57.60 13.21
CA THR A 7 -26.06 -56.99 13.08
C THR A 7 -25.88 -56.66 11.56
N SER A 8 -24.83 -56.05 10.96
CA SER A 8 -23.55 -55.43 11.36
C SER A 8 -23.12 -54.42 10.25
N VAL A 9 -22.09 -53.59 10.48
CA VAL A 9 -21.43 -52.75 9.45
C VAL A 9 -19.91 -52.66 9.76
N PRO A 10 -18.98 -52.66 8.77
CA PRO A 10 -17.54 -52.62 9.04
C PRO A 10 -17.03 -51.25 9.52
N SER A 11 -15.97 -51.25 10.34
CA SER A 11 -15.35 -50.05 10.92
C SER A 11 -14.00 -49.68 10.28
N THR A 12 -13.69 -48.38 10.24
CA THR A 12 -12.40 -47.85 9.77
C THR A 12 -11.58 -47.30 10.96
N PRO A 13 -10.29 -47.67 11.13
CA PRO A 13 -9.49 -47.23 12.27
C PRO A 13 -8.79 -45.88 12.02
N VAL A 14 -8.78 -45.03 13.05
CA VAL A 14 -8.06 -43.75 13.10
C VAL A 14 -6.55 -43.99 13.29
N ARG A 15 -5.70 -43.31 12.51
CA ARG A 15 -4.23 -43.48 12.58
C ARG A 15 -3.53 -42.28 13.25
N ILE A 16 -3.33 -42.37 14.56
CA ILE A 16 -2.50 -41.46 15.36
C ILE A 16 -1.03 -41.57 14.90
N ARG A 17 -0.32 -40.44 14.74
CA ARG A 17 1.07 -40.40 14.25
C ARG A 17 2.06 -39.98 15.35
N HIS A 18 2.75 -40.97 15.94
CA HIS A 18 3.78 -40.74 16.96
C HIS A 18 5.05 -40.05 16.43
N ARG A 19 5.83 -39.47 17.36
CA ARG A 19 7.07 -38.70 17.12
C ARG A 19 8.23 -39.26 17.95
N LYS A 20 9.20 -39.93 17.33
CA LYS A 20 10.62 -39.90 17.75
C LYS A 20 11.61 -40.52 16.73
N ARG A 21 12.56 -39.68 16.30
CA ARG A 21 14.00 -39.91 16.02
C ARG A 21 14.53 -41.37 15.94
N SER A 22 15.21 -41.65 14.84
CA SER A 22 16.49 -42.38 14.82
C SER A 22 17.55 -41.55 14.06
N ASN A 23 18.83 -41.75 14.38
CA ASN A 23 19.96 -41.31 13.57
C ASN A 23 20.51 -42.54 12.79
N GLU A 24 21.63 -42.37 12.08
CA GLU A 24 22.52 -43.44 11.52
C GLU A 24 22.04 -44.18 10.25
N VAL A 25 22.69 -43.85 9.12
CA VAL A 25 22.96 -44.67 7.92
C VAL A 25 24.33 -44.18 7.38
N PRO A 26 25.23 -45.04 6.84
CA PRO A 26 26.67 -44.78 6.85
C PRO A 26 27.26 -44.11 5.58
N ASN A 27 28.59 -43.97 5.58
CA ASN A 27 29.42 -43.47 4.47
C ASN A 27 29.48 -44.41 3.25
N GLU A 28 30.06 -43.87 2.17
CA GLU A 28 30.57 -44.54 0.95
C GLU A 28 29.55 -45.12 -0.05
N ALA A 29 29.15 -44.27 -1.01
CA ALA A 29 28.83 -44.70 -2.38
C ALA A 29 29.15 -43.59 -3.40
N SER A 30 30.26 -43.78 -4.11
CA SER A 30 30.72 -43.12 -5.35
C SER A 30 29.82 -42.09 -6.08
N LYS A 31 30.27 -40.82 -6.07
CA LYS A 31 30.68 -40.08 -7.29
C LYS A 31 29.67 -39.82 -8.44
N VAL A 32 28.35 -39.78 -8.21
CA VAL A 32 27.35 -39.39 -9.27
C VAL A 32 26.60 -38.06 -9.01
N ASN A 33 26.35 -37.67 -7.75
CA ASN A 33 25.36 -36.62 -7.43
C ASN A 33 25.81 -35.15 -7.52
N GLY A 34 26.98 -34.84 -8.11
CA GLY A 34 27.51 -33.47 -8.16
C GLY A 34 26.63 -32.48 -8.92
N ASN A 35 26.13 -32.88 -10.09
CA ASN A 35 25.43 -31.96 -11.01
C ASN A 35 24.06 -31.51 -10.47
N HIS A 36 23.31 -32.40 -9.80
CA HIS A 36 21.98 -32.07 -9.27
C HIS A 36 22.05 -31.08 -8.10
N LEU A 37 23.11 -31.14 -7.29
CA LEU A 37 23.31 -30.23 -6.16
C LEU A 37 23.71 -28.83 -6.64
N LEU A 38 24.63 -28.75 -7.61
CA LEU A 38 25.04 -27.49 -8.24
C LEU A 38 23.92 -26.80 -9.02
N LEU A 39 23.04 -27.55 -9.71
CA LEU A 39 21.86 -26.98 -10.39
C LEU A 39 20.86 -26.35 -9.40
N ASN A 40 20.67 -26.96 -8.23
CA ASN A 40 19.82 -26.43 -7.18
C ASN A 40 20.41 -25.13 -6.59
N ASP A 41 21.71 -25.12 -6.25
CA ASP A 41 22.37 -23.91 -5.75
C ASP A 41 22.44 -22.80 -6.81
N GLN A 42 22.68 -23.09 -8.11
CA GLN A 42 22.61 -22.05 -9.16
C GLN A 42 21.23 -21.37 -9.21
N ASN A 43 20.13 -22.11 -9.08
CA ASN A 43 18.79 -21.53 -9.06
C ASN A 43 18.52 -20.72 -7.78
N LYS A 44 19.09 -21.15 -6.65
CA LYS A 44 19.04 -20.45 -5.36
C LYS A 44 19.88 -19.15 -5.38
N TYR A 45 21.08 -19.16 -5.95
CA TYR A 45 21.90 -17.97 -6.17
C TYR A 45 21.24 -17.00 -7.16
N LYS A 46 20.65 -17.49 -8.27
CA LYS A 46 19.82 -16.67 -9.16
C LYS A 46 18.63 -16.05 -8.42
N SER A 47 17.92 -16.80 -7.58
CA SER A 47 16.81 -16.26 -6.77
C SER A 47 17.27 -15.22 -5.75
N MET A 48 18.41 -15.43 -5.09
CA MET A 48 19.03 -14.45 -4.19
C MET A 48 19.44 -13.18 -4.93
N LEU A 49 20.11 -13.29 -6.09
CA LEU A 49 20.48 -12.15 -6.93
C LEU A 49 19.25 -11.37 -7.41
N ILE A 50 18.21 -12.04 -7.91
CA ILE A 50 16.95 -11.40 -8.33
C ILE A 50 16.32 -10.63 -7.16
N ARG A 51 16.31 -11.21 -5.95
CA ARG A 51 15.84 -10.51 -4.74
C ARG A 51 16.68 -9.28 -4.45
N THR A 52 18.00 -9.41 -4.32
CA THR A 52 18.91 -8.29 -4.03
C THR A 52 18.81 -7.18 -5.07
N TYR A 53 18.81 -7.50 -6.36
CA TYR A 53 18.59 -6.52 -7.44
C TYR A 53 17.22 -5.86 -7.34
N SER A 54 16.14 -6.60 -7.06
CA SER A 54 14.81 -6.02 -6.90
C SER A 54 14.73 -5.07 -5.69
N THR A 55 15.38 -5.40 -4.57
CA THR A 55 15.45 -4.55 -3.37
C THR A 55 16.25 -3.27 -3.65
N VAL A 56 17.43 -3.38 -4.28
CA VAL A 56 18.26 -2.23 -4.66
C VAL A 56 17.52 -1.32 -5.65
N TRP A 57 16.85 -1.89 -6.65
CA TRP A 57 16.09 -1.13 -7.64
C TRP A 57 14.86 -0.45 -7.02
N MET A 58 14.16 -1.10 -6.10
CA MET A 58 13.02 -0.52 -5.36
C MET A 58 13.45 0.64 -4.46
N ILE A 59 14.53 0.47 -3.68
CA ILE A 59 15.07 1.53 -2.81
C ILE A 59 15.61 2.69 -3.65
N GLY A 60 16.39 2.40 -4.68
CA GLY A 60 16.94 3.40 -5.60
C GLY A 60 15.84 4.18 -6.34
N GLY A 61 14.82 3.50 -6.85
CA GLY A 61 13.67 4.11 -7.51
C GLY A 61 12.85 5.01 -6.58
N PHE A 62 12.62 4.59 -5.33
CA PHE A 62 11.94 5.41 -4.33
C PHE A 62 12.75 6.66 -3.96
N ALA A 63 14.05 6.51 -3.68
CA ALA A 63 14.95 7.63 -3.39
C ALA A 63 15.06 8.62 -4.57
N PHE A 64 15.17 8.10 -5.79
CA PHE A 64 15.17 8.90 -7.02
C PHE A 64 13.85 9.66 -7.23
N THR A 65 12.72 9.04 -6.91
CA THR A 65 11.40 9.69 -6.98
C THR A 65 11.28 10.84 -5.97
N ILE A 66 11.82 10.68 -4.76
CA ILE A 66 11.89 11.74 -3.74
C ILE A 66 12.85 12.87 -4.15
N TYR A 67 13.98 12.53 -4.78
CA TYR A 67 14.94 13.50 -5.31
C TYR A 67 14.35 14.33 -6.47
N MET A 68 13.51 13.73 -7.33
CA MET A 68 12.80 14.43 -8.40
C MET A 68 11.60 15.27 -7.90
N GLY A 69 11.18 15.10 -6.65
CA GLY A 69 10.29 16.02 -5.93
C GLY A 69 8.79 15.77 -6.08
N HIS A 70 8.01 16.68 -5.49
CA HIS A 70 6.58 16.55 -5.17
C HIS A 70 5.73 16.01 -6.32
N LEU A 71 5.92 16.49 -7.56
CA LEU A 71 5.16 16.06 -8.74
C LEU A 71 5.41 14.59 -9.13
N TYR A 72 6.65 14.10 -8.98
CA TYR A 72 7.00 12.71 -9.28
C TYR A 72 6.51 11.76 -8.18
N ILE A 73 6.55 12.20 -6.92
CA ILE A 73 5.96 11.45 -5.79
C ILE A 73 4.44 11.33 -5.97
N TRP A 74 3.76 12.43 -6.36
CA TRP A 74 2.34 12.39 -6.72
C TRP A 74 2.05 11.40 -7.85
N ALA A 75 2.81 11.47 -8.95
CA ALA A 75 2.65 10.54 -10.08
C ALA A 75 2.88 9.07 -9.66
N MET A 76 3.87 8.80 -8.81
CA MET A 76 4.12 7.47 -8.23
C MET A 76 2.92 6.98 -7.40
N VAL A 77 2.32 7.84 -6.56
CA VAL A 77 1.12 7.50 -5.78
C VAL A 77 -0.06 7.14 -6.69
N VAL A 78 -0.28 7.89 -7.78
CA VAL A 78 -1.32 7.58 -8.79
C VAL A 78 -1.05 6.23 -9.47
N VAL A 79 0.20 5.95 -9.85
CA VAL A 79 0.59 4.67 -10.46
C VAL A 79 0.38 3.49 -9.51
N ILE A 80 0.79 3.61 -8.24
CA ILE A 80 0.57 2.59 -7.20
C ILE A 80 -0.94 2.37 -6.99
N GLN A 81 -1.75 3.44 -6.97
CA GLN A 81 -3.20 3.36 -6.85
C GLN A 81 -3.85 2.58 -8.01
N ILE A 82 -3.40 2.78 -9.24
CA ILE A 82 -3.86 2.04 -10.43
C ILE A 82 -3.55 0.55 -10.31
N PHE A 83 -2.35 0.19 -9.84
CA PHE A 83 -1.99 -1.22 -9.60
C PHE A 83 -2.81 -1.85 -8.47
N MET A 84 -3.01 -1.13 -7.35
CA MET A 84 -3.82 -1.58 -6.22
C MET A 84 -5.28 -1.83 -6.62
N ALA A 85 -5.90 -0.89 -7.35
CA ALA A 85 -7.28 -1.05 -7.83
C ALA A 85 -7.40 -2.21 -8.84
N LYS A 86 -6.42 -2.36 -9.75
CA LYS A 86 -6.35 -3.49 -10.69
C LYS A 86 -6.27 -4.83 -9.96
N GLU A 87 -5.48 -4.94 -8.89
CA GLU A 87 -5.39 -6.16 -8.09
C GLU A 87 -6.70 -6.43 -7.35
N LEU A 88 -7.28 -5.43 -6.69
CA LEU A 88 -8.51 -5.59 -5.92
C LEU A 88 -9.73 -5.92 -6.79
N PHE A 89 -9.85 -5.34 -8.00
CA PHE A 89 -10.81 -5.74 -9.03
C PHE A 89 -10.55 -7.13 -9.63
N ASN A 90 -9.34 -7.69 -9.49
CA ASN A 90 -9.05 -9.08 -9.86
C ASN A 90 -9.39 -10.05 -8.72
N LEU A 91 -9.13 -9.70 -7.46
CA LEU A 91 -9.46 -10.51 -6.28
C LEU A 91 -10.98 -10.74 -6.13
N LEU A 92 -11.79 -9.74 -6.44
CA LEU A 92 -13.25 -9.83 -6.40
C LEU A 92 -13.87 -10.59 -7.59
N ARG A 93 -13.08 -10.89 -8.63
CA ARG A 93 -13.57 -11.55 -9.84
C ARG A 93 -13.72 -13.05 -9.63
N LYS A 94 -14.95 -13.54 -9.73
CA LYS A 94 -15.17 -14.97 -9.89
C LYS A 94 -15.05 -15.36 -11.36
N ALA A 95 -14.07 -16.20 -11.68
CA ALA A 95 -13.72 -16.52 -13.08
C ALA A 95 -14.85 -17.19 -13.88
N HIS A 96 -15.76 -17.92 -13.22
CA HIS A 96 -16.90 -18.57 -13.87
C HIS A 96 -18.01 -17.58 -14.23
N GLU A 97 -18.41 -16.71 -13.29
CA GLU A 97 -19.42 -15.67 -13.52
C GLU A 97 -18.92 -14.53 -14.45
N ASP A 98 -17.66 -14.10 -14.34
CA ASP A 98 -17.08 -13.03 -15.18
C ASP A 98 -17.07 -13.39 -16.67
N ARG A 99 -16.87 -14.67 -17.00
CA ARG A 99 -16.90 -15.20 -18.39
C ARG A 99 -18.28 -14.99 -19.07
N GLN A 100 -19.34 -14.74 -18.30
CA GLN A 100 -20.69 -14.45 -18.83
C GLN A 100 -21.00 -12.95 -18.96
N LEU A 101 -20.11 -12.07 -18.49
CA LEU A 101 -20.29 -10.62 -18.36
C LEU A 101 -18.99 -9.81 -18.65
N PRO A 102 -18.34 -9.96 -19.83
CA PRO A 102 -17.07 -9.26 -20.12
C PRO A 102 -17.16 -7.72 -19.99
N TRP A 103 -18.34 -7.15 -20.27
CA TRP A 103 -18.61 -5.71 -20.16
C TRP A 103 -18.47 -5.16 -18.73
N PHE A 104 -18.69 -5.96 -17.68
CA PHE A 104 -18.50 -5.51 -16.29
C PHE A 104 -17.05 -5.12 -15.98
N ARG A 105 -16.08 -5.67 -16.71
CA ARG A 105 -14.67 -5.28 -16.58
C ARG A 105 -14.43 -3.85 -17.06
N LEU A 106 -15.00 -3.48 -18.21
CA LEU A 106 -14.93 -2.11 -18.74
C LEU A 106 -15.70 -1.13 -17.84
N LEU A 107 -16.85 -1.54 -17.32
CA LEU A 107 -17.67 -0.76 -16.41
C LEU A 107 -16.91 -0.40 -15.10
N ASN A 108 -16.22 -1.36 -14.48
CA ASN A 108 -15.43 -1.10 -13.28
C ASN A 108 -14.26 -0.13 -13.55
N TRP A 109 -13.59 -0.28 -14.71
CA TRP A 109 -12.55 0.66 -15.15
C TRP A 109 -13.10 2.06 -15.49
N HIS A 110 -14.33 2.17 -16.02
CA HIS A 110 -15.01 3.44 -16.27
C HIS A 110 -15.31 4.20 -14.98
N PHE A 111 -15.86 3.54 -13.97
CA PHE A 111 -16.07 4.16 -12.65
C PHE A 111 -14.74 4.54 -11.98
N PHE A 112 -13.71 3.71 -12.10
CA PHE A 112 -12.36 4.04 -11.64
C PHE A 112 -11.79 5.28 -12.33
N PHE A 113 -11.82 5.35 -13.66
CA PHE A 113 -11.32 6.50 -14.42
C PHE A 113 -12.12 7.77 -14.13
N THR A 114 -13.43 7.66 -13.93
CA THR A 114 -14.28 8.79 -13.50
C THR A 114 -13.86 9.31 -12.11
N ALA A 115 -13.51 8.41 -11.18
CA ALA A 115 -12.97 8.79 -9.87
C ALA A 115 -11.56 9.44 -9.96
N VAL A 116 -10.67 8.92 -10.81
CA VAL A 116 -9.35 9.53 -11.13
C VAL A 116 -9.53 10.96 -11.61
N LEU A 117 -10.40 11.17 -12.61
CA LEU A 117 -10.66 12.49 -13.18
C LEU A 117 -11.28 13.45 -12.16
N PHE A 118 -12.22 12.99 -11.33
CA PHE A 118 -12.87 13.81 -10.32
C PHE A 118 -11.88 14.27 -9.23
N VAL A 119 -11.11 13.33 -8.66
CA VAL A 119 -10.19 13.61 -7.55
C VAL A 119 -8.98 14.40 -8.03
N TYR A 120 -8.19 13.84 -8.95
CA TYR A 120 -6.91 14.46 -9.31
C TYR A 120 -7.08 15.67 -10.22
N GLY A 121 -8.13 15.73 -11.04
CA GLY A 121 -8.45 16.96 -11.77
C GLY A 121 -8.75 18.13 -10.82
N ARG A 122 -9.38 17.89 -9.67
CA ARG A 122 -9.65 18.93 -8.66
C ARG A 122 -8.38 19.40 -7.95
N ILE A 123 -7.47 18.47 -7.63
CA ILE A 123 -6.17 18.82 -7.03
C ILE A 123 -5.32 19.60 -8.05
N LEU A 124 -5.26 19.13 -9.30
CA LEU A 124 -4.55 19.80 -10.39
C LEU A 124 -5.13 21.17 -10.73
N SER A 125 -6.44 21.38 -10.64
CA SER A 125 -7.05 22.67 -10.95
C SER A 125 -6.66 23.76 -9.96
N GLN A 126 -6.57 23.44 -8.67
CA GLN A 126 -6.13 24.37 -7.63
C GLN A 126 -4.66 24.77 -7.79
N GLN A 127 -3.80 23.86 -8.26
CA GLN A 127 -2.38 24.13 -8.49
C GLN A 127 -2.13 24.85 -9.82
N LEU A 128 -2.80 24.43 -10.90
CA LEU A 128 -2.61 25.00 -12.25
C LEU A 128 -3.08 26.46 -12.35
N VAL A 129 -4.04 26.90 -11.53
CA VAL A 129 -4.49 28.30 -11.46
C VAL A 129 -3.40 29.26 -10.93
N ASN A 130 -2.42 28.76 -10.19
CA ASN A 130 -1.29 29.57 -9.73
C ASN A 130 -0.20 29.67 -10.80
N THR A 131 0.09 28.56 -11.49
CA THR A 131 1.18 28.45 -12.48
C THR A 131 0.79 28.92 -13.91
N VAL A 132 -0.10 29.91 -14.05
CA VAL A 132 -0.63 30.38 -15.37
C VAL A 132 0.34 31.34 -16.08
N THR A 133 1.54 30.85 -16.41
CA THR A 133 2.59 31.65 -17.09
C THR A 133 3.46 30.82 -18.05
N SER A 134 2.87 29.93 -18.87
CA SER A 134 3.61 29.17 -19.89
C SER A 134 2.72 28.68 -21.05
N ASP A 135 3.11 29.05 -22.27
CA ASP A 135 2.22 29.09 -23.46
C ASP A 135 2.04 27.77 -24.24
N HIS A 136 2.35 26.61 -23.65
CA HIS A 136 2.24 25.34 -24.38
C HIS A 136 0.78 24.89 -24.56
N VAL A 137 0.43 24.48 -25.79
CA VAL A 137 -0.92 24.08 -26.21
C VAL A 137 -1.54 23.00 -25.32
N LEU A 138 -0.74 22.09 -24.76
CA LEU A 138 -1.18 21.09 -23.79
C LEU A 138 -1.81 21.72 -22.54
N TYR A 139 -1.21 22.77 -21.97
CA TYR A 139 -1.79 23.47 -20.82
C TYR A 139 -3.08 24.21 -21.18
N LYS A 140 -3.21 24.73 -22.42
CA LYS A 140 -4.46 25.34 -22.89
C LYS A 140 -5.60 24.32 -23.00
N LEU A 141 -5.32 23.11 -23.49
CA LEU A 141 -6.29 22.01 -23.55
C LEU A 141 -6.62 21.47 -22.14
N VAL A 142 -5.62 21.26 -21.29
CA VAL A 142 -5.78 20.77 -19.91
C VAL A 142 -6.54 21.78 -19.05
N SER A 143 -6.24 23.07 -19.15
CA SER A 143 -6.97 24.15 -18.47
C SER A 143 -8.44 24.23 -18.94
N GLY A 144 -8.68 24.08 -20.25
CA GLY A 144 -10.03 23.99 -20.81
C GLY A 144 -10.82 22.80 -20.26
N LEU A 145 -10.22 21.60 -20.23
CA LEU A 145 -10.82 20.40 -19.62
C LEU A 145 -11.07 20.58 -18.13
N ILE A 146 -10.11 21.17 -17.41
CA ILE A 146 -10.20 21.47 -15.97
C ILE A 146 -11.38 22.42 -15.67
N LYS A 147 -11.57 23.47 -16.46
CA LYS A 147 -12.66 24.44 -16.27
C LYS A 147 -14.05 23.80 -16.28
N TYR A 148 -14.25 22.73 -17.07
CA TYR A 148 -15.53 22.02 -17.18
C TYR A 148 -15.52 20.64 -16.48
N GLN A 149 -14.44 20.29 -15.77
CA GLN A 149 -14.17 18.97 -15.20
C GLN A 149 -15.32 18.45 -14.33
N MET A 150 -15.90 19.28 -13.46
CA MET A 150 -17.00 18.87 -12.57
C MET A 150 -18.24 18.42 -13.37
N VAL A 151 -18.56 19.13 -14.45
CA VAL A 151 -19.68 18.81 -15.36
C VAL A 151 -19.37 17.55 -16.17
N ILE A 152 -18.13 17.42 -16.66
CA ILE A 152 -17.66 16.23 -17.39
C ILE A 152 -17.74 14.99 -16.49
N CYS A 153 -17.28 15.06 -15.24
CA CYS A 153 -17.33 13.94 -14.29
C CYS A 153 -18.77 13.55 -13.95
N TYR A 154 -19.68 14.51 -13.82
CA TYR A 154 -21.10 14.26 -13.60
C TYR A 154 -21.75 13.49 -14.77
N PHE A 155 -21.50 13.91 -16.02
CA PHE A 155 -21.99 13.20 -17.20
C PHE A 155 -21.34 11.82 -17.37
N LEU A 156 -20.03 11.66 -17.10
CA LEU A 156 -19.37 10.37 -17.10
C LEU A 156 -19.96 9.41 -16.05
N TYR A 157 -20.29 9.90 -14.85
CA TYR A 157 -20.93 9.09 -13.82
C TYR A 157 -22.34 8.63 -14.24
N ILE A 158 -23.16 9.54 -14.81
CA ILE A 158 -24.49 9.18 -15.36
C ILE A 158 -24.36 8.15 -16.49
N ALA A 159 -23.42 8.34 -17.42
CA ALA A 159 -23.18 7.39 -18.50
C ALA A 159 -22.77 6.00 -17.96
N GLY A 160 -21.93 5.95 -16.93
CA GLY A 160 -21.56 4.71 -16.23
C GLY A 160 -22.75 4.05 -15.54
N PHE A 161 -23.62 4.82 -14.89
CA PHE A 161 -24.83 4.30 -14.24
C PHE A 161 -25.86 3.77 -15.25
N MET A 162 -26.06 4.45 -16.37
CA MET A 162 -26.89 3.96 -17.48
C MET A 162 -26.30 2.67 -18.08
N TRP A 163 -24.98 2.61 -18.28
CA TRP A 163 -24.30 1.40 -18.78
C TRP A 163 -24.44 0.23 -17.79
N PHE A 164 -24.34 0.46 -16.47
CA PHE A 164 -24.63 -0.56 -15.46
C PHE A 164 -26.04 -1.15 -15.63
N ILE A 165 -27.07 -0.30 -15.74
CA ILE A 165 -28.47 -0.71 -15.93
C ILE A 165 -28.63 -1.53 -17.23
N LEU A 166 -28.06 -1.06 -18.34
CA LEU A 166 -28.12 -1.75 -19.64
C LEU A 166 -27.38 -3.10 -19.65
N THR A 167 -26.45 -3.33 -18.71
CA THR A 167 -25.71 -4.60 -18.59
C THR A 167 -26.38 -5.58 -17.62
N LEU A 168 -27.51 -5.24 -16.99
CA LEU A 168 -28.22 -6.13 -16.05
C LEU A 168 -28.78 -7.38 -16.74
N LYS A 169 -28.43 -8.56 -16.23
CA LYS A 169 -28.69 -9.85 -16.88
C LYS A 169 -29.51 -10.77 -15.96
N LYS A 170 -30.66 -11.24 -16.45
CA LYS A 170 -31.59 -12.08 -15.68
C LYS A 170 -30.87 -13.31 -15.10
N LYS A 171 -31.24 -13.68 -13.86
CA LYS A 171 -30.56 -14.66 -12.97
C LYS A 171 -29.22 -14.22 -12.35
N MET A 172 -28.54 -13.17 -12.82
CA MET A 172 -27.22 -12.75 -12.29
C MET A 172 -27.25 -11.55 -11.32
N TYR A 173 -28.41 -10.94 -11.08
CA TYR A 173 -28.52 -9.65 -10.36
C TYR A 173 -27.76 -9.59 -9.01
N LYS A 174 -27.83 -10.64 -8.17
CA LYS A 174 -27.10 -10.66 -6.89
C LYS A 174 -25.57 -10.52 -7.05
N TYR A 175 -24.99 -11.09 -8.10
CA TYR A 175 -23.57 -10.90 -8.43
C TYR A 175 -23.31 -9.49 -8.99
N GLN A 176 -24.18 -9.00 -9.88
CA GLN A 176 -24.01 -7.70 -10.52
C GLN A 176 -24.11 -6.52 -9.55
N PHE A 177 -25.12 -6.49 -8.69
CA PHE A 177 -25.23 -5.50 -7.61
C PHE A 177 -24.12 -5.66 -6.57
N GLY A 178 -23.70 -6.89 -6.28
CA GLY A 178 -22.54 -7.15 -5.42
C GLY A 178 -21.26 -6.53 -5.98
N GLN A 179 -20.92 -6.80 -7.24
CA GLN A 179 -19.76 -6.21 -7.92
C GLN A 179 -19.84 -4.68 -8.00
N TYR A 180 -21.03 -4.12 -8.24
CA TYR A 180 -21.26 -2.67 -8.26
C TYR A 180 -20.99 -2.03 -6.89
N ALA A 181 -21.52 -2.63 -5.81
CA ALA A 181 -21.33 -2.16 -4.45
C ALA A 181 -19.86 -2.28 -3.99
N TRP A 182 -19.22 -3.43 -4.24
CA TRP A 182 -17.78 -3.60 -3.99
C TRP A 182 -16.95 -2.58 -4.77
N THR A 183 -17.25 -2.35 -6.05
CA THR A 183 -16.55 -1.34 -6.87
C THR A 183 -16.65 0.04 -6.23
N HIS A 184 -17.84 0.49 -5.83
CA HIS A 184 -18.00 1.79 -5.18
C HIS A 184 -17.30 1.86 -3.81
N MET A 185 -17.35 0.78 -3.01
CA MET A 185 -16.64 0.71 -1.72
C MET A 185 -15.12 0.79 -1.89
N ILE A 186 -14.55 0.10 -2.89
CA ILE A 186 -13.13 0.18 -3.26
C ILE A 186 -12.77 1.60 -3.65
N LEU A 187 -13.56 2.23 -4.53
CA LEU A 187 -13.30 3.59 -4.99
C LEU A 187 -13.32 4.58 -3.82
N ILE A 188 -14.30 4.50 -2.92
CA ILE A 188 -14.34 5.34 -1.71
C ILE A 188 -13.06 5.15 -0.87
N VAL A 189 -12.73 3.92 -0.47
CA VAL A 189 -11.56 3.65 0.39
C VAL A 189 -10.24 4.10 -0.27
N VAL A 190 -10.02 3.69 -1.53
CA VAL A 190 -8.75 3.87 -2.24
C VAL A 190 -8.55 5.31 -2.74
N PHE A 191 -9.62 6.06 -3.06
CA PHE A 191 -9.50 7.47 -3.45
C PHE A 191 -9.54 8.43 -2.26
N THR A 192 -10.29 8.16 -1.19
CA THR A 192 -10.26 9.01 0.01
C THR A 192 -8.86 9.00 0.64
N GLN A 193 -8.24 7.82 0.79
CA GLN A 193 -6.86 7.72 1.28
C GLN A 193 -5.87 8.46 0.37
N SER A 194 -5.92 8.25 -0.95
CA SER A 194 -4.95 8.87 -1.87
C SER A 194 -5.11 10.38 -1.95
N SER A 195 -6.36 10.90 -1.86
CA SER A 195 -6.64 12.34 -1.84
C SER A 195 -5.90 13.05 -0.71
N PHE A 196 -6.03 12.53 0.53
CA PHE A 196 -5.33 13.08 1.69
C PHE A 196 -3.81 12.88 1.59
N THR A 197 -3.36 11.73 1.11
CA THR A 197 -1.93 11.46 0.89
C THR A 197 -1.31 12.49 -0.05
N VAL A 198 -2.01 12.84 -1.13
CA VAL A 198 -1.54 13.79 -2.15
C VAL A 198 -1.64 15.24 -1.68
N ALA A 199 -2.70 15.61 -0.94
CA ALA A 199 -2.77 16.91 -0.28
C ALA A 199 -1.57 17.12 0.67
N ASN A 200 -1.26 16.14 1.51
CA ASN A 200 -0.10 16.16 2.40
C ASN A 200 1.23 16.30 1.62
N ILE A 201 1.39 15.60 0.48
CA ILE A 201 2.59 15.75 -0.38
C ILE A 201 2.76 17.19 -0.85
N PHE A 202 1.68 17.89 -1.22
CA PHE A 202 1.76 19.29 -1.65
C PHE A 202 2.06 20.26 -0.50
N GLU A 203 1.57 20.01 0.73
CA GLU A 203 1.98 20.80 1.91
C GLU A 203 3.42 20.48 2.37
N GLY A 204 3.96 19.31 2.03
CA GLY A 204 5.39 19.00 2.15
C GLY A 204 5.69 17.50 2.10
N ILE A 205 6.78 17.11 1.44
CA ILE A 205 7.20 15.70 1.34
C ILE A 205 7.37 15.05 2.73
N PHE A 206 7.77 15.83 3.75
CA PHE A 206 7.83 15.43 5.16
C PHE A 206 6.55 14.73 5.64
N TRP A 207 5.36 15.28 5.33
CA TRP A 207 4.06 14.75 5.77
C TRP A 207 3.66 13.43 5.09
N PHE A 208 4.37 13.03 4.03
CA PHE A 208 4.27 11.72 3.40
C PHE A 208 5.38 10.77 3.87
N LEU A 209 6.63 11.27 3.89
CA LEU A 209 7.83 10.47 4.10
C LEU A 209 8.02 10.05 5.56
N LEU A 210 7.65 10.88 6.54
CA LEU A 210 7.72 10.51 7.95
C LEU A 210 6.72 9.38 8.27
N PRO A 211 5.40 9.46 7.96
CA PRO A 211 4.50 8.32 8.15
C PRO A 211 4.91 7.07 7.37
N ALA A 212 5.38 7.21 6.12
CA ALA A 212 5.82 6.07 5.31
C ALA A 212 7.04 5.36 5.91
N SER A 213 8.05 6.10 6.37
CA SER A 213 9.24 5.52 7.01
C SER A 213 8.92 4.88 8.36
N LEU A 214 7.99 5.44 9.13
CA LEU A 214 7.53 4.84 10.39
C LEU A 214 6.75 3.53 10.18
N ILE A 215 5.96 3.41 9.10
CA ILE A 215 5.32 2.13 8.75
C ILE A 215 6.37 1.06 8.41
N VAL A 216 7.40 1.41 7.64
CA VAL A 216 8.50 0.49 7.29
C VAL A 216 9.29 0.06 8.53
N ILE A 217 9.63 1.00 9.42
CA ILE A 217 10.33 0.70 10.67
C ILE A 217 9.48 -0.15 11.60
N ASN A 218 8.17 0.12 11.70
CA ASN A 218 7.24 -0.67 12.50
C ASN A 218 7.18 -2.13 12.04
N ASP A 219 7.07 -2.41 10.74
CA ASP A 219 7.06 -3.79 10.22
C ASP A 219 8.43 -4.49 10.41
N ILE A 220 9.55 -3.78 10.24
CA ILE A 220 10.91 -4.31 10.52
C ILE A 220 11.09 -4.63 12.01
N ALA A 221 10.69 -3.72 12.89
CA ALA A 221 10.77 -3.91 14.34
C ALA A 221 9.84 -5.04 14.80
N ALA A 222 8.62 -5.13 14.26
CA ALA A 222 7.67 -6.20 14.56
C ALA A 222 8.21 -7.57 14.14
N TYR A 223 8.95 -7.64 13.02
CA TYR A 223 9.65 -8.84 12.60
C TYR A 223 10.81 -9.19 13.55
N ILE A 224 11.65 -8.22 13.93
CA ILE A 224 12.81 -8.45 14.82
C ILE A 224 12.36 -8.87 16.23
N PHE A 225 11.51 -8.10 16.89
CA PHE A 225 11.00 -8.45 18.23
C PHE A 225 10.11 -9.71 18.18
N GLY A 226 9.35 -9.90 17.09
CA GLY A 226 8.58 -11.12 16.86
C GLY A 226 9.45 -12.37 16.68
N PHE A 227 10.65 -12.25 16.12
CA PHE A 227 11.60 -13.36 15.98
C PHE A 227 12.29 -13.71 17.31
N PHE A 228 12.74 -12.71 18.08
CA PHE A 228 13.47 -12.95 19.33
C PHE A 228 12.56 -13.27 20.53
N PHE A 229 11.39 -12.65 20.63
CA PHE A 229 10.50 -12.73 21.80
C PHE A 229 9.10 -13.28 21.52
N GLY A 230 8.75 -13.51 20.26
CA GLY A 230 7.42 -13.96 19.84
C GLY A 230 7.03 -15.31 20.42
N LYS A 231 6.05 -15.32 21.33
CA LYS A 231 5.50 -16.52 21.96
C LYS A 231 3.98 -16.60 21.84
N THR A 232 3.29 -15.46 21.79
CA THR A 232 1.82 -15.41 21.73
C THR A 232 1.33 -14.78 20.42
N PRO A 233 0.53 -15.51 19.60
CA PRO A 233 0.06 -15.00 18.31
C PRO A 233 -1.04 -13.94 18.48
N LEU A 234 -0.96 -12.87 17.71
CA LEU A 234 -1.83 -11.69 17.80
C LEU A 234 -3.23 -11.95 17.20
N ILE A 235 -3.31 -12.60 16.02
CA ILE A 235 -4.56 -12.84 15.29
C ILE A 235 -4.53 -14.24 14.65
N LYS A 236 -5.60 -15.03 14.82
CA LYS A 236 -5.73 -16.39 14.24
C LYS A 236 -5.57 -16.43 12.70
N LEU A 237 -5.95 -15.36 12.01
CA LEU A 237 -5.80 -15.19 10.56
C LEU A 237 -4.35 -14.92 10.12
N SER A 238 -3.47 -14.48 11.04
CA SER A 238 -2.06 -14.19 10.75
C SER A 238 -1.15 -14.74 11.86
N PRO A 239 -0.98 -16.07 11.95
CA PRO A 239 -0.29 -16.74 13.07
C PRO A 239 1.22 -16.45 13.17
N LYS A 240 1.77 -15.61 12.28
CA LYS A 240 3.15 -15.12 12.33
C LYS A 240 3.29 -13.75 13.00
N LYS A 241 2.20 -12.99 13.21
CA LYS A 241 2.24 -11.74 14.00
C LYS A 241 2.02 -12.09 15.47
N THR A 242 2.86 -11.55 16.35
CA THR A 242 2.84 -11.83 17.79
C THR A 242 2.60 -10.58 18.62
N TRP A 243 2.07 -10.73 19.84
CA TRP A 243 1.89 -9.62 20.77
C TRP A 243 3.22 -9.00 21.20
N GLU A 244 4.24 -9.83 21.43
CA GLU A 244 5.57 -9.36 21.83
C GLU A 244 6.25 -8.58 20.69
N GLY A 245 6.02 -8.99 19.44
CA GLY A 245 6.45 -8.23 18.27
C GLY A 245 5.73 -6.89 18.14
N PHE A 246 4.42 -6.85 18.34
CA PHE A 246 3.61 -5.63 18.25
C PHE A 246 3.99 -4.59 19.32
N ILE A 247 4.21 -5.01 20.57
CA ILE A 247 4.54 -4.08 21.66
C ILE A 247 5.96 -3.50 21.49
N GLY A 248 6.93 -4.33 21.09
CA GLY A 248 8.30 -3.89 20.80
C GLY A 248 8.37 -2.95 19.59
N ALA A 249 7.60 -3.25 18.53
CA ALA A 249 7.49 -2.38 17.35
C ALA A 249 6.88 -1.02 17.70
N SER A 250 5.84 -0.99 18.54
CA SER A 250 5.21 0.25 18.99
C SER A 250 6.22 1.16 19.70
N PHE A 251 6.98 0.61 20.65
CA PHE A 251 8.01 1.36 21.38
C PHE A 251 9.15 1.86 20.46
N ALA A 252 9.66 0.99 19.57
CA ALA A 252 10.69 1.36 18.61
C ALA A 252 10.22 2.43 17.61
N THR A 253 8.94 2.39 17.20
CA THR A 253 8.34 3.39 16.30
C THR A 253 8.19 4.74 16.97
N ILE A 254 7.83 4.79 18.27
CA ILE A 254 7.78 6.05 19.04
C ILE A 254 9.16 6.71 19.10
N ILE A 255 10.22 5.95 19.46
CA ILE A 255 11.60 6.49 19.48
C ILE A 255 12.04 6.95 18.08
N SER A 256 11.73 6.15 17.06
CA SER A 256 12.07 6.47 15.66
C SER A 256 11.33 7.71 15.15
N ALA A 257 10.11 7.98 15.62
CA ALA A 257 9.35 9.17 15.24
C ALA A 257 10.03 10.46 15.69
N PHE A 258 10.48 10.53 16.95
CA PHE A 258 11.23 11.70 17.44
C PHE A 258 12.56 11.88 16.69
N LEU A 259 13.30 10.79 16.45
CA LEU A 259 14.57 10.82 15.74
C LEU A 259 14.42 11.26 14.27
N LEU A 260 13.47 10.68 13.54
CA LEU A 260 13.22 10.99 12.13
C LEU A 260 12.60 12.37 11.95
N ALA A 261 11.68 12.79 12.82
CA ALA A 261 11.11 14.13 12.76
C ALA A 261 12.19 15.21 12.92
N ASN A 262 13.13 15.02 13.85
CA ASN A 262 14.27 15.93 14.00
C ASN A 262 15.15 15.93 12.75
N ILE A 263 15.62 14.76 12.29
CA ILE A 263 16.52 14.65 11.13
C ILE A 263 15.87 15.20 9.85
N MET A 264 14.62 14.85 9.57
CA MET A 264 13.93 15.29 8.35
C MET A 264 13.50 16.77 8.39
N GLY A 265 13.24 17.32 9.58
CA GLY A 265 12.82 18.71 9.75
C GLY A 265 13.86 19.75 9.28
N HIS A 266 15.16 19.45 9.40
CA HIS A 266 16.23 20.33 8.94
C HIS A 266 16.34 20.46 7.42
N PHE A 267 15.74 19.55 6.64
CA PHE A 267 15.82 19.58 5.18
C PHE A 267 14.65 20.36 4.57
N GLN A 268 14.89 21.62 4.18
CA GLN A 268 13.90 22.49 3.50
C GLN A 268 13.22 21.82 2.29
N TRP A 269 13.93 20.97 1.54
CA TRP A 269 13.34 20.18 0.44
C TRP A 269 12.14 19.30 0.87
N LEU A 270 12.17 18.80 2.09
CA LEU A 270 11.11 17.96 2.66
C LEU A 270 10.00 18.79 3.30
N THR A 271 10.34 19.91 3.95
CA THR A 271 9.40 20.71 4.74
C THR A 271 8.72 21.85 3.96
N CYS A 272 9.23 22.25 2.80
CA CYS A 272 8.62 23.33 2.01
C CYS A 272 7.38 22.88 1.22
N PRO A 273 6.25 23.61 1.31
CA PRO A 273 5.04 23.36 0.52
C PRO A 273 5.22 23.76 -0.95
N ARG A 274 4.46 23.11 -1.84
CA ARG A 274 4.36 23.42 -3.28
C ARG A 274 2.97 23.95 -3.63
N LYS A 275 2.98 25.10 -4.30
CA LYS A 275 1.79 25.77 -4.85
C LYS A 275 1.79 25.82 -6.39
N ASP A 276 2.77 25.15 -7.01
CA ASP A 276 3.06 25.17 -8.45
C ASP A 276 3.51 23.80 -8.97
N LEU A 277 3.33 23.56 -10.27
CA LEU A 277 3.77 22.34 -10.96
C LEU A 277 5.28 22.30 -11.29
N SER A 278 6.07 23.29 -10.84
CA SER A 278 7.52 23.36 -11.13
C SER A 278 8.32 22.29 -10.37
N THR A 279 9.29 21.68 -11.05
CA THR A 279 10.18 20.62 -10.53
C THR A 279 11.51 21.14 -9.97
N GLY A 280 11.83 22.43 -10.15
CA GLY A 280 13.07 23.04 -9.65
C GLY A 280 13.16 23.07 -8.12
N TRP A 281 14.37 23.21 -7.57
CA TRP A 281 14.60 23.26 -6.12
C TRP A 281 13.88 24.45 -5.46
N LEU A 282 13.34 24.23 -4.26
CA LEU A 282 12.59 25.25 -3.53
C LEU A 282 13.32 25.65 -2.25
N TYR A 283 13.31 26.94 -1.97
CA TYR A 283 13.68 27.53 -0.70
C TYR A 283 12.47 28.26 -0.16
N CYS A 284 12.15 28.03 1.10
CA CYS A 284 11.09 28.72 1.83
C CYS A 284 11.56 28.99 3.25
N ASP A 285 10.96 29.99 3.88
CA ASP A 285 10.98 30.08 5.35
C ASP A 285 10.28 28.85 5.93
N PRO A 286 10.94 28.02 6.76
CA PRO A 286 10.27 26.90 7.38
C PRO A 286 9.18 27.41 8.34
N ASP A 287 8.06 26.69 8.37
CA ASP A 287 6.96 26.91 9.29
C ASP A 287 7.45 26.94 10.76
N PRO A 288 6.84 27.73 11.67
CA PRO A 288 7.20 27.73 13.09
C PRO A 288 7.32 26.34 13.72
N MET A 289 6.55 25.34 13.27
CA MET A 289 6.63 23.95 13.74
C MET A 289 8.01 23.29 13.51
N PHE A 290 8.79 23.78 12.54
CA PHE A 290 10.15 23.29 12.24
C PHE A 290 11.26 24.21 12.79
N LYS A 291 10.91 25.29 13.50
CA LYS A 291 11.86 26.20 14.15
C LYS A 291 11.99 25.84 15.64
N PRO A 292 13.21 25.80 16.22
CA PRO A 292 13.38 25.47 17.64
C PRO A 292 12.83 26.59 18.54
N GLU A 293 11.80 26.30 19.32
CA GLU A 293 11.20 27.23 20.29
C GLU A 293 11.85 27.12 21.68
N TYR A 294 12.13 28.26 22.30
CA TYR A 294 12.81 28.35 23.60
C TYR A 294 11.82 28.46 24.76
N TYR A 295 11.44 27.32 25.34
CA TYR A 295 10.58 27.30 26.53
C TYR A 295 11.33 27.68 27.81
N SER A 296 10.83 28.68 28.52
CA SER A 296 11.32 29.06 29.86
C SER A 296 10.83 28.05 30.91
N LEU A 297 11.75 27.26 31.48
CA LEU A 297 11.42 26.31 32.54
C LEU A 297 10.94 27.04 33.80
N PRO A 298 9.81 26.63 34.41
CA PRO A 298 9.31 27.26 35.62
C PRO A 298 10.26 27.02 36.81
N GLY A 299 10.42 28.03 37.67
CA GLY A 299 11.55 28.14 38.61
C GLY A 299 11.79 26.97 39.56
N TRP A 300 10.74 26.20 39.89
CA TRP A 300 10.85 24.99 40.72
C TRP A 300 11.71 23.87 40.09
N VAL A 301 11.78 23.81 38.75
CA VAL A 301 12.68 22.88 38.03
C VAL A 301 14.11 23.45 37.99
N SER A 302 14.24 24.75 37.74
CA SER A 302 15.53 25.47 37.68
C SER A 302 16.33 25.38 38.99
N GLY A 303 15.64 25.37 40.13
CA GLY A 303 16.25 25.22 41.46
C GLY A 303 16.81 23.82 41.78
N SER A 304 16.50 22.79 40.98
CA SER A 304 16.89 21.39 41.23
C SER A 304 18.03 20.88 40.32
N MET A 305 18.61 21.77 39.50
CA MET A 305 19.73 21.48 38.58
C MET A 305 20.94 22.39 38.83
N ARG A 306 21.17 22.79 40.09
CA ARG A 306 22.27 23.67 40.50
C ARG A 306 22.97 23.13 41.75
#